data_AF-A6E7X8-F1
#
_entry.id   AF-A6E7X8-F1
#
_cell.length_a   1.000
_cell.length_b   1.000
_cell.length_c   1.000
_cell.angle_alpha   90.00
_cell.angle_beta   90.00
_cell.angle_gamma   90.00
#
_symmetry.space_group_name_H-M   'P 1'
#
loop_
_entity.id
_entity.type
_entity.pdbx_description
1 polymer ?
#
loop_
_entity_poly.entity_id
_entity_poly.type
_entity_poly.pdbx_seq_one_letter_code
_entity_poly.pdbx_strand_id
1 'polypeptide(L)'
;MMNETEKGKKWPLKTRVAFQVFESYDFTDTDFNSAIFEQLTFKKCIFKRSKLSGTRLFYNAQFEDCAFIDLNLSNTTLGSNNAKYANCSFEKCIFKGKEFDDTEFIDCIFTKMTFSKINFNGSTFKNCEISGKLDDVSFNGMYNINPSKDACLNNVDFSGSTFGRYVTFYNCDLSSCIPPEGENFDQLLYQIYSNNSGILSTGDEDKIVLIKR
;
A
#
# COMPACT_ATOMS: atom_id res chain seq x y z
N MET A 1 14.28 18.43 -15.20
CA MET A 1 15.58 17.73 -15.12
C MET A 1 15.69 17.17 -13.71
N MET A 2 16.11 15.92 -13.54
CA MET A 2 16.20 15.31 -12.20
C MET A 2 17.45 15.81 -11.46
N ASN A 3 17.32 16.06 -10.17
CA ASN A 3 18.41 16.34 -9.26
C ASN A 3 19.03 15.01 -8.78
N GLU A 4 20.25 14.73 -9.22
CA GLU A 4 20.98 13.50 -8.89
C GLU A 4 21.92 13.66 -7.68
N THR A 5 21.88 14.76 -6.93
CA THR A 5 22.85 15.00 -5.84
C THR A 5 22.79 13.95 -4.74
N GLU A 6 21.69 13.23 -4.57
CA GLU A 6 21.54 12.20 -3.53
C GLU A 6 21.66 10.76 -4.07
N LYS A 7 21.79 10.60 -5.38
CA LYS A 7 21.90 9.31 -6.07
C LYS A 7 23.13 8.53 -5.59
N GLY A 8 22.92 7.27 -5.20
CA GLY A 8 23.98 6.38 -4.70
C GLY A 8 24.60 6.77 -3.36
N LYS A 9 24.13 7.84 -2.70
CA LYS A 9 24.66 8.25 -1.40
C LYS A 9 24.17 7.35 -0.28
N LYS A 10 24.94 7.35 0.81
CA LYS A 10 24.52 6.76 2.09
C LYS A 10 24.32 7.83 3.13
N TRP A 11 23.12 7.89 3.70
CA TRP A 11 22.84 8.76 4.82
C TRP A 11 23.35 8.15 6.13
N PRO A 12 23.82 8.97 7.08
CA PRO A 12 24.06 8.51 8.44
C PRO A 12 22.79 7.90 9.06
N LEU A 13 22.95 6.88 9.91
CA LEU A 13 21.82 6.26 10.59
C LEU A 13 21.06 7.28 11.44
N LYS A 14 19.73 7.18 11.47
CA LYS A 14 18.85 8.10 12.22
C LYS A 14 18.98 9.56 11.80
N THR A 15 19.52 9.83 10.60
CA THR A 15 19.40 11.16 9.98
C THR A 15 17.94 11.57 10.00
N ARG A 16 17.67 12.69 10.66
CA ARG A 16 16.33 13.26 10.79
C ARG A 16 16.20 14.41 9.82
N VAL A 17 15.14 14.38 9.01
CA VAL A 17 14.76 15.46 8.12
C VAL A 17 13.30 15.77 8.36
N ALA A 18 13.01 17.05 8.62
CA ALA A 18 11.67 17.50 8.97
C ALA A 18 11.28 18.73 8.15
N PHE A 19 9.99 18.84 7.79
CA PHE A 19 9.40 20.00 7.12
C PHE A 19 10.08 20.38 5.79
N GLN A 20 10.65 19.40 5.08
CA GLN A 20 11.32 19.62 3.80
C GLN A 20 10.46 19.20 2.61
N VAL A 21 10.68 19.90 1.50
CA VAL A 21 10.18 19.53 0.18
C VAL A 21 11.36 19.08 -0.67
N PHE A 22 11.31 17.83 -1.14
CA PHE A 22 12.21 17.34 -2.17
C PHE A 22 11.44 17.32 -3.49
N GLU A 23 11.86 18.14 -4.46
CA GLU A 23 11.25 18.18 -5.78
C GLU A 23 12.22 17.73 -6.87
N SER A 24 11.77 16.79 -7.70
CA SER A 24 12.53 16.23 -8.82
C SER A 24 13.85 15.57 -8.42
N TYR A 25 13.94 14.92 -7.25
CA TYR A 25 15.15 14.22 -6.82
C TYR A 25 15.21 12.78 -7.32
N ASP A 26 16.38 12.38 -7.82
CA ASP A 26 16.71 10.98 -8.09
C ASP A 26 17.47 10.39 -6.90
N PHE A 27 16.79 9.53 -6.15
CA PHE A 27 17.32 8.76 -5.03
C PHE A 27 17.68 7.32 -5.41
N THR A 28 17.93 7.07 -6.70
CA THR A 28 18.36 5.75 -7.17
C THR A 28 19.61 5.30 -6.42
N ASP A 29 19.58 4.05 -5.92
CA ASP A 29 20.65 3.42 -5.15
C ASP A 29 21.03 4.14 -3.84
N THR A 30 20.23 5.12 -3.38
CA THR A 30 20.46 5.83 -2.11
C THR A 30 20.16 4.93 -0.90
N ASP A 31 21.03 4.94 0.09
CA ASP A 31 20.86 4.24 1.36
C ASP A 31 20.29 5.19 2.41
N PHE A 32 19.00 5.06 2.67
CA PHE A 32 18.23 5.76 3.69
C PHE A 32 18.01 4.92 4.95
N ASN A 33 18.72 3.81 5.15
CA ASN A 33 18.42 2.91 6.27
C ASN A 33 18.33 3.67 7.61
N SER A 34 17.25 3.43 8.34
CA SER A 34 16.94 4.09 9.62
C SER A 34 16.77 5.62 9.56
N ALA A 35 16.63 6.25 8.39
CA ALA A 35 16.28 7.66 8.29
C ALA A 35 14.91 7.95 8.93
N ILE A 36 14.75 9.16 9.45
CA ILE A 36 13.53 9.63 10.10
C ILE A 36 13.02 10.84 9.32
N PHE A 37 11.85 10.67 8.72
CA PHE A 37 11.17 11.67 7.92
C PHE A 37 9.96 12.19 8.68
N GLU A 38 9.89 13.50 8.92
CA GLU A 38 8.79 14.12 9.67
C GLU A 38 8.14 15.23 8.86
N GLN A 39 6.85 15.10 8.55
CA GLN A 39 6.12 16.10 7.75
C GLN A 39 6.87 16.49 6.46
N LEU A 40 7.32 15.48 5.71
CA LEU A 40 8.00 15.68 4.44
C LEU A 40 7.05 15.65 3.26
N THR A 41 7.42 16.38 2.22
CA THR A 41 6.81 16.29 0.90
C THR A 41 7.85 15.87 -0.12
N PHE A 42 7.56 14.80 -0.86
CA PHE A 42 8.32 14.41 -2.04
C PHE A 42 7.47 14.66 -3.28
N LYS A 43 8.00 15.40 -4.25
CA LYS A 43 7.34 15.68 -5.52
C LYS A 43 8.22 15.21 -6.67
N LYS A 44 7.67 14.44 -7.61
CA LYS A 44 8.38 14.00 -8.82
C LYS A 44 9.71 13.30 -8.52
N CYS A 45 9.77 12.58 -7.40
CA CYS A 45 11.00 11.92 -6.94
C CYS A 45 11.03 10.46 -7.39
N ILE A 46 12.25 9.94 -7.61
CA ILE A 46 12.48 8.54 -7.96
C ILE A 46 13.20 7.85 -6.81
N PHE A 47 12.62 6.76 -6.32
CA PHE A 47 13.22 5.84 -5.35
C PHE A 47 13.41 4.50 -6.05
N LYS A 48 14.59 4.25 -6.62
CA LYS A 48 14.88 3.01 -7.33
C LYS A 48 16.02 2.26 -6.67
N ARG A 49 15.79 1.01 -6.26
CA ARG A 49 16.78 0.18 -5.54
C ARG A 49 17.37 0.85 -4.28
N SER A 50 16.68 1.86 -3.75
CA SER A 50 17.06 2.56 -2.54
C SER A 50 16.89 1.64 -1.33
N LYS A 51 17.74 1.80 -0.31
CA LYS A 51 17.63 1.00 0.93
C LYS A 51 16.82 1.78 1.97
N LEU A 52 15.67 1.25 2.34
CA LEU A 52 14.71 1.91 3.23
C LEU A 52 14.46 1.12 4.53
N SER A 53 15.31 0.15 4.86
CA SER A 53 15.09 -0.68 6.05
C SER A 53 15.22 0.17 7.32
N GLY A 54 14.23 0.04 8.20
CA GLY A 54 14.11 0.79 9.44
C GLY A 54 13.72 2.26 9.27
N THR A 55 13.42 2.74 8.06
CA THR A 55 12.98 4.13 7.90
C THR A 55 11.66 4.36 8.60
N ARG A 56 11.55 5.53 9.22
CA ARG A 56 10.34 5.98 9.91
C ARG A 56 9.83 7.24 9.26
N LEU A 57 8.54 7.22 8.99
CA LEU A 57 7.73 8.30 8.47
C LEU A 57 6.82 8.73 9.61
N PHE A 58 6.95 9.96 10.07
CA PHE A 58 6.08 10.53 11.08
C PHE A 58 5.29 11.68 10.48
N TYR A 59 4.02 11.76 10.89
CA TYR A 59 3.13 12.89 10.67
C TYR A 59 2.92 13.25 9.18
N ASN A 60 1.84 12.73 8.59
CA ASN A 60 1.21 13.26 7.36
C ASN A 60 2.14 13.49 6.17
N ALA A 61 3.11 12.60 5.94
CA ALA A 61 4.01 12.77 4.81
C ALA A 61 3.27 12.66 3.48
N GLN A 62 3.71 13.45 2.50
CA GLN A 62 3.07 13.60 1.19
C GLN A 62 4.00 13.14 0.09
N PHE A 63 3.48 12.36 -0.84
CA PHE A 63 4.17 11.92 -2.05
C PHE A 63 3.30 12.26 -3.25
N GLU A 64 3.85 13.04 -4.18
CA GLU A 64 3.17 13.50 -5.39
C GLU A 64 4.02 13.15 -6.60
N ASP A 65 3.45 12.49 -7.60
CA ASP A 65 4.14 12.12 -8.85
C ASP A 65 5.43 11.30 -8.63
N CYS A 66 5.50 10.51 -7.56
CA CYS A 66 6.72 9.78 -7.20
C CYS A 66 6.74 8.35 -7.79
N ALA A 67 7.93 7.84 -8.06
CA ALA A 67 8.14 6.48 -8.54
C ALA A 67 8.97 5.66 -7.53
N PHE A 68 8.43 4.52 -7.13
CA PHE A 68 9.05 3.55 -6.23
C PHE A 68 9.32 2.26 -7.00
N ILE A 69 10.57 1.91 -7.22
CA ILE A 69 10.95 0.85 -8.16
C ILE A 69 11.95 -0.09 -7.50
N ASP A 70 11.64 -1.39 -7.51
CA ASP A 70 12.55 -2.44 -7.03
C ASP A 70 12.98 -2.21 -5.57
N LEU A 71 11.99 -1.99 -4.69
CA LEU A 71 12.19 -1.69 -3.28
C LEU A 71 11.64 -2.81 -2.38
N ASN A 72 12.38 -3.09 -1.31
CA ASN A 72 11.85 -3.84 -0.18
C ASN A 72 11.32 -2.87 0.88
N LEU A 73 10.00 -2.83 1.04
CA LEU A 73 9.28 -1.94 1.95
C LEU A 73 8.72 -2.70 3.17
N SER A 74 9.22 -3.91 3.44
CA SER A 74 8.74 -4.75 4.55
C SER A 74 9.08 -4.18 5.93
N ASN A 75 10.26 -3.55 6.07
CA ASN A 75 10.77 -3.08 7.36
C ASN A 75 10.75 -1.55 7.46
N THR A 76 9.69 -0.91 7.00
CA THR A 76 9.56 0.56 7.03
C THR A 76 8.14 0.99 7.33
N THR A 77 7.98 2.19 7.90
CA THR A 77 6.66 2.81 8.04
C THR A 77 6.24 3.61 6.80
N LEU A 78 6.94 3.54 5.66
CA LEU A 78 6.48 4.11 4.37
C LEU A 78 5.14 3.51 3.94
N GLY A 79 4.06 4.29 4.06
CA GLY A 79 2.69 3.83 3.85
C GLY A 79 1.87 3.73 5.15
N SER A 80 2.36 4.26 6.27
CA SER A 80 1.58 4.34 7.50
C SER A 80 1.55 5.79 7.99
N ASN A 81 0.90 6.05 9.14
CA ASN A 81 0.90 7.34 9.82
C ASN A 81 0.29 8.49 9.00
N ASN A 82 -0.91 8.25 8.44
CA ASN A 82 -1.67 9.25 7.68
C ASN A 82 -0.91 9.79 6.46
N ALA A 83 -0.05 8.97 5.88
CA ALA A 83 0.66 9.34 4.66
C ALA A 83 -0.30 9.44 3.47
N LYS A 84 0.06 10.26 2.50
CA LYS A 84 -0.71 10.43 1.27
C LYS A 84 0.17 10.27 0.04
N TYR A 85 -0.32 9.49 -0.90
CA TYR A 85 0.30 9.23 -2.19
C TYR A 85 -0.68 9.64 -3.28
N ALA A 86 -0.27 10.59 -4.12
CA ALA A 86 -1.04 11.07 -5.25
C ALA A 86 -0.22 10.88 -6.54
N ASN A 87 -0.83 10.29 -7.57
CA ASN A 87 -0.18 10.04 -8.87
C ASN A 87 1.14 9.26 -8.76
N CYS A 88 1.25 8.35 -7.78
CA CYS A 88 2.48 7.62 -7.53
C CYS A 88 2.47 6.25 -8.22
N SER A 89 3.66 5.75 -8.57
CA SER A 89 3.84 4.40 -9.10
C SER A 89 4.72 3.56 -8.19
N PHE A 90 4.34 2.30 -8.00
CA PHE A 90 5.10 1.28 -7.28
C PHE A 90 5.33 0.10 -8.22
N GLU A 91 6.56 -0.13 -8.66
CA GLU A 91 6.91 -1.23 -9.56
C GLU A 91 7.84 -2.22 -8.87
N LYS A 92 7.49 -3.51 -8.87
CA LYS A 92 8.30 -4.60 -8.31
C LYS A 92 8.69 -4.36 -6.84
N CYS A 93 7.81 -3.74 -6.07
CA CYS A 93 8.03 -3.50 -4.65
C CYS A 93 7.45 -4.65 -3.81
N ILE A 94 8.05 -4.87 -2.64
CA ILE A 94 7.64 -5.91 -1.68
C ILE A 94 7.14 -5.24 -0.41
N PHE A 95 5.90 -5.52 -0.03
CA PHE A 95 5.34 -5.21 1.28
C PHE A 95 5.10 -6.51 2.05
N LYS A 96 5.66 -6.63 3.25
CA LYS A 96 5.45 -7.80 4.09
C LYS A 96 5.28 -7.47 5.57
N GLY A 97 4.29 -8.07 6.22
CA GLY A 97 4.12 -8.06 7.68
C GLY A 97 3.87 -6.67 8.24
N LYS A 98 3.08 -5.85 7.53
CA LYS A 98 2.96 -4.42 7.77
C LYS A 98 1.52 -3.99 7.98
N GLU A 99 1.34 -3.09 8.94
CA GLU A 99 0.10 -2.37 9.18
C GLU A 99 0.21 -0.95 8.59
N PHE A 100 -0.77 -0.60 7.77
CA PHE A 100 -1.00 0.74 7.26
C PHE A 100 -2.12 1.32 8.12
N ASP A 101 -1.96 2.56 8.57
CA ASP A 101 -2.97 3.27 9.34
C ASP A 101 -3.29 4.57 8.62
N ASP A 102 -4.57 4.70 8.23
CA ASP A 102 -5.19 5.89 7.66
C ASP A 102 -4.44 6.50 6.47
N THR A 103 -3.87 5.66 5.61
CA THR A 103 -3.07 6.11 4.46
C THR A 103 -3.94 6.26 3.22
N GLU A 104 -3.74 7.36 2.48
CA GLU A 104 -4.48 7.66 1.26
C GLU A 104 -3.64 7.35 0.02
N PHE A 105 -4.21 6.58 -0.90
CA PHE A 105 -3.68 6.37 -2.26
C PHE A 105 -4.70 6.90 -3.28
N ILE A 106 -4.26 7.86 -4.09
CA ILE A 106 -5.10 8.50 -5.11
C ILE A 106 -4.36 8.45 -6.44
N ASP A 107 -5.03 7.92 -7.47
CA ASP A 107 -4.51 7.84 -8.83
C ASP A 107 -3.15 7.11 -8.87
N CYS A 108 -3.00 6.06 -8.04
CA CYS A 108 -1.74 5.32 -7.89
C CYS A 108 -1.76 3.99 -8.66
N ILE A 109 -0.59 3.61 -9.19
CA ILE A 109 -0.42 2.37 -9.94
C ILE A 109 0.59 1.47 -9.22
N PHE A 110 0.17 0.24 -8.95
CA PHE A 110 0.97 -0.79 -8.29
C PHE A 110 1.22 -1.94 -9.28
N THR A 111 2.43 -2.02 -9.82
CA THR A 111 2.80 -2.97 -10.86
C THR A 111 3.71 -4.08 -10.34
N LYS A 112 3.34 -5.35 -10.56
CA LYS A 112 4.14 -6.53 -10.19
C LYS A 112 4.51 -6.55 -8.70
N MET A 113 3.54 -6.23 -7.84
CA MET A 113 3.76 -6.16 -6.41
C MET A 113 3.75 -7.53 -5.75
N THR A 114 4.39 -7.60 -4.58
CA THR A 114 4.17 -8.69 -3.62
C THR A 114 3.67 -8.09 -2.31
N PHE A 115 2.41 -8.34 -1.99
CA PHE A 115 1.81 -8.02 -0.70
C PHE A 115 1.64 -9.31 0.09
N SER A 116 2.22 -9.36 1.30
CA SER A 116 2.05 -10.50 2.18
C SER A 116 1.86 -10.10 3.64
N LYS A 117 0.82 -10.59 4.32
CA LYS A 117 0.56 -10.25 5.74
C LYS A 117 0.41 -8.75 5.94
N ILE A 118 -0.49 -8.13 5.17
CA ILE A 118 -0.72 -6.68 5.17
C ILE A 118 -2.11 -6.38 5.72
N ASN A 119 -2.20 -5.33 6.52
CA ASN A 119 -3.48 -4.75 6.95
C ASN A 119 -3.54 -3.29 6.51
N PHE A 120 -4.46 -2.96 5.59
CA PHE A 120 -4.75 -1.61 5.14
C PHE A 120 -5.78 -0.93 6.05
N ASN A 121 -5.48 -0.86 7.34
CA ASN A 121 -6.39 -0.33 8.35
C ASN A 121 -6.66 1.17 8.12
N GLY A 122 -7.95 1.53 8.00
CA GLY A 122 -8.39 2.91 7.72
C GLY A 122 -7.90 3.51 6.40
N SER A 123 -7.15 2.77 5.60
CA SER A 123 -6.52 3.27 4.40
C SER A 123 -7.50 3.28 3.22
N THR A 124 -7.35 4.24 2.32
CA THR A 124 -8.24 4.44 1.18
C THR A 124 -7.48 4.34 -0.14
N PHE A 125 -8.15 3.79 -1.14
CA PHE A 125 -7.66 3.67 -2.51
C PHE A 125 -8.70 4.26 -3.45
N LYS A 126 -8.32 5.32 -4.16
CA LYS A 126 -9.16 5.99 -5.14
C LYS A 126 -8.49 5.96 -6.51
N ASN A 127 -9.20 5.45 -7.52
CA ASN A 127 -8.71 5.36 -8.90
C ASN A 127 -7.34 4.67 -9.00
N CYS A 128 -7.18 3.54 -8.29
CA CYS A 128 -5.89 2.85 -8.21
C CYS A 128 -5.91 1.57 -9.04
N GLU A 129 -4.75 1.18 -9.55
CA GLU A 129 -4.53 -0.13 -10.18
C GLU A 129 -3.61 -0.96 -9.28
N ILE A 130 -4.01 -2.19 -8.95
CA ILE A 130 -3.23 -3.13 -8.16
C ILE A 130 -3.00 -4.39 -8.96
N SER A 131 -1.73 -4.67 -9.27
CA SER A 131 -1.30 -5.91 -9.93
C SER A 131 -0.17 -6.60 -9.15
N GLY A 132 -0.08 -7.91 -9.34
CA GLY A 132 0.81 -8.79 -8.57
C GLY A 132 0.08 -9.62 -7.52
N LYS A 133 0.85 -10.22 -6.60
CA LYS A 133 0.31 -11.22 -5.66
C LYS A 133 -0.11 -10.57 -4.35
N LEU A 134 -1.32 -10.87 -3.91
CA LEU A 134 -1.84 -10.55 -2.57
C LEU A 134 -2.03 -11.87 -1.81
N ASP A 135 -1.43 -12.00 -0.63
CA ASP A 135 -1.59 -13.19 0.23
C ASP A 135 -1.63 -12.74 1.70
N ASP A 136 -2.69 -13.06 2.42
CA ASP A 136 -2.94 -12.57 3.78
C ASP A 136 -2.97 -11.03 3.79
N VAL A 137 -3.92 -10.45 3.04
CA VAL A 137 -4.05 -9.01 2.85
C VAL A 137 -5.47 -8.59 3.20
N SER A 138 -5.61 -7.65 4.14
CA SER A 138 -6.91 -7.10 4.54
C SER A 138 -7.06 -5.67 4.03
N PHE A 139 -8.14 -5.42 3.27
CA PHE A 139 -8.62 -4.09 2.90
C PHE A 139 -9.71 -3.66 3.86
N ASN A 140 -9.53 -2.46 4.41
CA ASN A 140 -10.24 -1.95 5.59
C ASN A 140 -10.00 -2.85 6.81
N GLY A 141 -9.72 -2.25 7.97
CA GLY A 141 -9.13 -3.00 9.08
C GLY A 141 -10.16 -3.78 9.89
N MET A 142 -9.74 -4.94 10.39
CA MET A 142 -10.47 -5.71 11.41
C MET A 142 -10.60 -4.95 12.75
N TYR A 143 -9.71 -3.99 13.00
CA TYR A 143 -9.58 -3.23 14.25
C TYR A 143 -9.83 -1.73 14.08
N ASN A 144 -10.46 -1.29 12.98
CA ASN A 144 -10.68 0.12 12.78
C ASN A 144 -11.75 0.65 13.75
N ILE A 145 -11.30 1.22 14.87
CA ILE A 145 -12.17 1.86 15.87
C ILE A 145 -12.72 3.22 15.38
N ASN A 146 -12.12 3.80 14.34
CA ASN A 146 -12.50 5.07 13.73
C ASN A 146 -12.61 4.90 12.21
N PRO A 147 -13.65 4.20 11.73
CA PRO A 147 -13.83 4.00 10.29
C PRO A 147 -13.79 5.35 9.56
N SER A 148 -12.93 5.43 8.54
CA SER A 148 -12.90 6.59 7.64
C SER A 148 -14.32 6.82 7.09
N LYS A 149 -14.68 8.09 6.91
CA LYS A 149 -15.95 8.45 6.24
C LYS A 149 -15.90 8.07 4.76
N ASP A 150 -14.71 8.01 4.19
CA ASP A 150 -14.51 7.68 2.79
C ASP A 150 -14.48 6.16 2.61
N ALA A 151 -15.00 5.71 1.47
CA ALA A 151 -14.94 4.31 1.10
C ALA A 151 -13.47 3.84 1.03
N CYS A 152 -13.18 2.68 1.62
CA CYS A 152 -11.83 2.09 1.56
C CYS A 152 -11.38 1.87 0.11
N LEU A 153 -12.31 1.46 -0.77
CA LEU A 153 -12.05 1.21 -2.18
C LEU A 153 -13.02 2.01 -3.04
N ASN A 154 -12.50 2.79 -3.98
CA ASN A 154 -13.27 3.52 -4.97
C ASN A 154 -12.56 3.47 -6.31
N ASN A 155 -13.17 2.84 -7.32
CA ASN A 155 -12.57 2.65 -8.65
C ASN A 155 -11.19 1.97 -8.58
N VAL A 156 -11.12 0.79 -7.94
CA VAL A 156 -9.86 0.05 -7.82
C VAL A 156 -9.85 -1.12 -8.79
N ASP A 157 -8.83 -1.17 -9.64
CA ASP A 157 -8.64 -2.22 -10.62
C ASP A 157 -7.69 -3.29 -10.09
N PHE A 158 -8.19 -4.53 -9.89
CA PHE A 158 -7.42 -5.70 -9.48
C PHE A 158 -7.14 -6.67 -10.63
N SER A 159 -7.45 -6.33 -11.89
CA SER A 159 -7.37 -7.25 -13.04
C SER A 159 -6.00 -7.88 -13.21
N GLY A 160 -4.92 -7.12 -12.99
CA GLY A 160 -3.54 -7.63 -13.03
C GLY A 160 -3.06 -8.36 -11.78
N SER A 161 -3.94 -8.59 -10.79
CA SER A 161 -3.57 -9.21 -9.52
C SER A 161 -3.92 -10.70 -9.46
N THR A 162 -3.35 -11.38 -8.46
CA THR A 162 -3.78 -12.72 -8.07
C THR A 162 -4.05 -12.72 -6.57
N PHE A 163 -5.26 -13.12 -6.19
CA PHE A 163 -5.61 -13.27 -4.78
C PHE A 163 -5.22 -14.68 -4.32
N GLY A 164 -4.32 -14.72 -3.34
CA GLY A 164 -3.98 -15.91 -2.59
C GLY A 164 -4.94 -16.11 -1.43
N ARG A 165 -4.41 -16.64 -0.33
CA ARG A 165 -5.21 -16.94 0.86
C ARG A 165 -5.51 -15.66 1.63
N TYR A 166 -6.62 -15.64 2.34
CA TYR A 166 -7.00 -14.57 3.27
C TYR A 166 -6.92 -13.15 2.69
N VAL A 167 -7.25 -12.98 1.40
CA VAL A 167 -7.48 -11.64 0.84
C VAL A 167 -8.88 -11.22 1.26
N THR A 168 -8.94 -10.29 2.22
CA THR A 168 -10.15 -9.98 2.98
C THR A 168 -10.57 -8.53 2.80
N PHE A 169 -11.87 -8.31 2.69
CA PHE A 169 -12.50 -7.01 2.52
C PHE A 169 -13.49 -6.78 3.66
N TYR A 170 -13.18 -5.86 4.57
CA TYR A 170 -14.04 -5.54 5.70
C TYR A 170 -14.96 -4.35 5.35
N ASN A 171 -16.25 -4.61 5.18
CA ASN A 171 -17.25 -3.59 4.84
C ASN A 171 -16.85 -2.72 3.62
N CYS A 172 -16.15 -3.30 2.65
CA CYS A 172 -15.78 -2.59 1.44
C CYS A 172 -16.87 -2.71 0.39
N ASP A 173 -17.20 -1.60 -0.27
CA ASP A 173 -18.00 -1.62 -1.48
C ASP A 173 -17.11 -1.98 -2.68
N LEU A 174 -17.36 -3.15 -3.27
CA LEU A 174 -16.63 -3.66 -4.43
C LEU A 174 -17.31 -3.32 -5.76
N SER A 175 -18.45 -2.63 -5.76
CA SER A 175 -19.25 -2.36 -6.98
C SER A 175 -18.51 -1.53 -8.02
N SER A 176 -17.56 -0.70 -7.58
CA SER A 176 -16.70 0.10 -8.45
C SER A 176 -15.34 -0.55 -8.74
N CYS A 177 -15.08 -1.74 -8.20
CA CYS A 177 -13.81 -2.42 -8.36
C CYS A 177 -13.85 -3.42 -9.53
N ILE A 178 -12.71 -3.64 -10.17
CA ILE A 178 -12.54 -4.67 -11.20
C ILE A 178 -11.84 -5.87 -10.55
N PRO A 179 -12.39 -7.10 -10.61
CA PRO A 179 -11.75 -8.30 -10.05
C PRO A 179 -10.52 -8.72 -10.86
N PRO A 180 -9.71 -9.67 -10.34
CA PRO A 180 -8.66 -10.32 -11.14
C PRO A 180 -9.15 -10.81 -12.50
N GLU A 181 -8.28 -10.76 -13.52
CA GLU A 181 -8.65 -11.15 -14.88
C GLU A 181 -9.18 -12.58 -14.93
N GLY A 182 -10.37 -12.75 -15.52
CA GLY A 182 -11.04 -14.05 -15.62
C GLY A 182 -11.81 -14.47 -14.36
N GLU A 183 -11.75 -13.70 -13.28
CA GLU A 183 -12.44 -13.96 -12.01
C GLU A 183 -13.69 -13.08 -11.83
N ASN A 184 -14.53 -13.46 -10.87
CA ASN A 184 -15.68 -12.67 -10.41
C ASN A 184 -15.67 -12.64 -8.88
N PHE A 185 -15.91 -11.48 -8.26
CA PHE A 185 -15.91 -11.35 -6.79
C PHE A 185 -16.91 -12.28 -6.08
N ASP A 186 -18.08 -12.52 -6.65
CA ASP A 186 -19.08 -13.43 -6.06
C ASP A 186 -18.64 -14.91 -6.12
N GLN A 187 -17.75 -15.22 -7.07
CA GLN A 187 -17.15 -16.54 -7.19
C GLN A 187 -15.92 -16.72 -6.31
N LEU A 188 -15.10 -15.67 -6.25
CA LEU A 188 -13.80 -15.63 -5.59
C LEU A 188 -13.91 -15.43 -4.08
N LEU A 189 -14.94 -14.71 -3.61
CA LEU A 189 -15.07 -14.29 -2.23
C LEU A 189 -16.22 -14.99 -1.51
N TYR A 190 -16.00 -15.23 -0.23
CA TYR A 190 -16.96 -15.85 0.66
C TYR A 190 -17.17 -15.02 1.91
N GLN A 191 -18.36 -15.17 2.50
CA GLN A 191 -18.64 -14.63 3.81
C GLN A 191 -17.92 -15.46 4.88
N ILE A 192 -17.12 -14.80 5.73
CA ILE A 192 -16.34 -15.48 6.78
C ILE A 192 -17.01 -15.47 8.16
N TYR A 193 -18.08 -14.68 8.36
CA TYR A 193 -18.87 -14.67 9.60
C TYR A 193 -20.37 -14.69 9.30
N SER A 194 -21.11 -15.68 9.83
CA SER A 194 -22.54 -15.89 9.50
C SER A 194 -23.44 -14.73 9.92
N ASN A 195 -23.01 -13.97 10.93
CA ASN A 195 -23.71 -12.81 11.48
C ASN A 195 -23.25 -11.48 10.87
N ASN A 196 -22.26 -11.47 9.97
CA ASN A 196 -21.75 -10.25 9.35
C ASN A 196 -21.48 -10.45 7.86
N SER A 197 -22.42 -10.01 7.03
CA SER A 197 -22.34 -10.08 5.56
C SER A 197 -21.37 -9.06 4.96
N GLY A 198 -20.87 -8.12 5.76
CA GLY A 198 -19.94 -7.10 5.31
C GLY A 198 -18.50 -7.59 5.19
N ILE A 199 -18.17 -8.79 5.67
CA ILE A 199 -16.78 -9.30 5.65
C ILE A 199 -16.66 -10.44 4.64
N LEU A 200 -15.95 -10.15 3.55
CA LEU A 200 -15.74 -11.06 2.42
C LEU A 200 -14.26 -11.44 2.33
N SER A 201 -13.96 -12.71 2.02
CA SER A 201 -12.58 -13.19 1.92
C SER A 201 -12.42 -14.33 0.93
N THR A 202 -11.21 -14.48 0.37
CA THR A 202 -10.84 -15.72 -0.35
C THR A 202 -10.69 -16.92 0.58
N GLY A 203 -10.56 -16.73 1.90
CA GLY A 203 -10.43 -17.81 2.87
C GLY A 203 -9.10 -18.57 2.79
N ASP A 204 -9.09 -19.82 3.25
CA ASP A 204 -7.96 -20.76 3.17
C ASP A 204 -8.49 -22.18 2.90
N GLU A 205 -7.59 -23.08 2.52
CA GLU A 205 -7.85 -24.49 2.23
C GLU A 205 -8.39 -25.24 3.48
N ASP A 206 -8.05 -24.80 4.70
CA ASP A 206 -8.25 -25.61 5.92
C ASP A 206 -9.38 -25.16 6.88
N LYS A 207 -9.94 -23.92 6.86
CA LYS A 207 -11.02 -23.51 7.80
C LYS A 207 -11.96 -22.37 7.34
N ILE A 208 -13.26 -22.64 7.57
CA ILE A 208 -14.46 -21.77 7.69
C ILE A 208 -14.58 -20.64 6.64
N VAL A 209 -14.97 -21.08 5.46
CA VAL A 209 -15.76 -20.31 4.51
C VAL A 209 -17.22 -20.71 4.73
N LEU A 210 -18.06 -19.78 5.21
CA LEU A 210 -19.39 -20.14 5.68
C LEU A 210 -20.39 -20.27 4.53
N ILE A 211 -20.41 -19.31 3.62
CA ILE A 211 -21.41 -19.19 2.56
C ILE A 211 -20.80 -18.45 1.35
N LYS A 212 -21.06 -18.95 0.13
CA LYS A 212 -20.70 -18.27 -1.12
C LYS A 212 -21.67 -17.12 -1.38
N ARG A 213 -21.14 -15.96 -1.80
CA ARG A 213 -21.90 -14.72 -2.03
C ARG A 213 -22.94 -14.87 -3.15
#